data_AF-A0ABD0MF22-F1
#
_entry.id   AF-A0ABD0MF22-F1
#
_cell.length_a   1.000
_cell.length_b   1.000
_cell.length_c   1.000
_cell.angle_alpha   90.00
_cell.angle_beta   90.00
_cell.angle_gamma   90.00
#
_symmetry.space_group_name_H-M   'P 1'
#
loop_
_entity.id
_entity.type
_entity.pdbx_description
1 polymer ?
#
loop_
_entity_poly.entity_id
_entity_poly.type
_entity_poly.pdbx_seq_one_letter_code
_entity_poly.pdbx_strand_id
1 'polypeptide(L)' 'MYDLIEGKASVEKQGPRYKNRAETFPDEYERGNCSIKLINLTRNDEGDFSYFITHSSYSKHET' A
#
# COMPACT_ATOMS: atom_id res chain seq x y z
N MET A 1 4.98 3.72 5.05
CA MET A 1 3.78 2.89 4.88
C MET A 1 3.13 3.27 3.57
N TYR A 2 2.59 2.32 2.82
CA TYR A 2 1.75 2.63 1.67
C TYR A 2 0.34 2.18 2.04
N ASP A 3 -0.61 3.11 2.07
CA ASP A 3 -1.95 2.84 2.59
C ASP A 3 -2.91 2.68 1.40
N LEU A 4 -3.75 1.65 1.43
CA LEU A 4 -4.86 1.48 0.51
C LEU A 4 -6.16 1.69 1.28
N ILE A 5 -6.79 2.86 1.09
CA ILE A 5 -8.00 3.28 1.81
C ILE A 5 -9.14 3.35 0.80
N GLU A 6 -10.18 2.52 1.00
CA GLU A 6 -11.35 2.47 0.10
C GLU A 6 -10.98 2.27 -1.39
N GLY A 7 -9.99 1.41 -1.66
CA GLY A 7 -9.52 1.15 -3.02
C GLY A 7 -8.71 2.29 -3.64
N LYS A 8 -8.29 3.29 -2.84
CA LYS A 8 -7.44 4.39 -3.28
C LYS A 8 -6.10 4.36 -2.56
N ALA A 9 -5.03 4.47 -3.35
CA ALA A 9 -3.68 4.62 -2.83
C ALA A 9 -3.52 5.96 -2.09
N SER A 10 -2.95 5.92 -0.90
CA SER A 10 -2.49 7.08 -0.15
C SER A 10 -0.99 7.00 0.13
N VAL A 11 -0.30 8.10 -0.14
CA VAL A 11 1.14 8.28 0.08
C VAL A 11 1.45 9.17 1.29
N GLU A 12 0.42 9.61 2.03
CA GLU A 12 0.59 10.56 3.15
C GLU A 12 1.50 10.02 4.25
N LYS A 13 1.40 8.72 4.52
CA LYS A 13 2.23 8.01 5.51
C LYS A 13 3.44 7.31 4.89
N GLN A 14 3.79 7.66 3.66
CA GLN A 14 4.96 7.11 3.01
C GLN A 14 6.22 7.60 3.71
N GLY A 15 7.06 6.65 4.11
CA GLY A 15 8.33 6.98 4.74
C GLY A 15 9.24 7.70 3.73
N PRO A 16 10.07 8.66 4.17
CA PRO A 16 10.87 9.50 3.28
C PRO A 16 11.77 8.70 2.34
N ARG A 17 12.29 7.53 2.78
CA ARG A 17 13.11 6.62 1.96
C ARG A 17 12.41 6.10 0.70
N TYR A 18 11.09 5.90 0.78
CA TYR A 18 10.28 5.33 -0.31
C TYR A 18 9.45 6.38 -1.03
N LYS A 19 9.50 7.65 -0.59
CA LYS A 19 8.71 8.74 -1.15
C LYS A 19 8.99 8.90 -2.64
N ASN A 20 7.93 8.97 -3.45
CA ASN A 20 7.99 9.03 -4.91
C ASN A 20 8.72 7.83 -5.58
N ARG A 21 8.92 6.74 -4.84
CA ARG A 21 9.59 5.53 -5.34
C ARG A 21 8.74 4.27 -5.18
N ALA A 22 7.71 4.29 -4.35
CA ALA A 22 6.74 3.18 -4.30
C ALA A 22 5.49 3.52 -5.12
N GLU A 23 5.13 2.60 -6.01
CA GLU A 23 3.95 2.62 -6.87
C GLU A 23 3.08 1.39 -6.56
N THR A 24 1.81 1.43 -6.99
CA THR A 24 0.88 0.29 -6.91
C THR A 24 0.17 0.11 -8.25
N PHE A 25 -0.75 -0.85 -8.33
CA PHE A 25 -1.47 -1.21 -9.56
C PHE A 25 -2.98 -0.95 -9.40
N PRO A 26 -3.46 0.30 -9.49
CA PRO A 26 -4.86 0.65 -9.25
C PRO A 26 -5.86 -0.16 -10.08
N ASP A 27 -5.56 -0.37 -11.36
CA ASP A 27 -6.43 -1.13 -12.28
C ASP A 27 -6.58 -2.62 -11.88
N GLU A 28 -5.70 -3.12 -11.00
CA GLU A 28 -5.67 -4.51 -10.57
C GLU A 28 -6.24 -4.72 -9.15
N TYR A 29 -6.66 -3.65 -8.47
CA TYR A 29 -7.21 -3.74 -7.11
C TYR A 29 -8.47 -4.60 -7.06
N GLU A 30 -9.37 -4.46 -8.04
CA GLU A 30 -10.60 -5.28 -8.13
C GLU A 30 -10.30 -6.77 -8.34
N ARG A 31 -9.11 -7.08 -8.84
CA ARG A 31 -8.60 -8.45 -9.03
C ARG A 31 -7.84 -8.96 -7.80
N GLY A 32 -7.75 -8.15 -6.74
CA GLY A 32 -7.07 -8.48 -5.49
C GLY A 32 -5.56 -8.22 -5.50
N ASN A 33 -5.03 -7.52 -6.50
CA ASN A 33 -3.60 -7.22 -6.58
C ASN A 33 -3.25 -5.98 -5.74
N CYS A 34 -2.77 -6.21 -4.53
CA CYS A 34 -2.26 -5.15 -3.65
C CYS A 34 -0.72 -5.07 -3.66
N SER A 35 -0.08 -5.54 -4.72
CA SER A 35 1.39 -5.52 -4.81
C SER A 35 1.93 -4.09 -4.89
N ILE A 36 3.13 -3.90 -4.35
CA ILE A 36 3.88 -2.64 -4.41
C ILE A 36 5.07 -2.81 -5.36
N LYS A 37 5.26 -1.83 -6.23
CA LYS A 37 6.43 -1.72 -7.10
C LYS A 37 7.36 -0.63 -6.55
N LEU A 38 8.59 -1.00 -6.23
CA LEU A 38 9.62 -0.07 -5.79
C LEU A 38 10.54 0.28 -6.97
N ILE A 39 10.60 1.55 -7.36
CA ILE A 39 11.44 2.06 -8.46
C ILE A 39 12.75 2.66 -7.94
N ASN A 40 13.76 2.68 -8.81
CA ASN A 40 15.12 3.15 -8.52
C ASN A 40 15.75 2.44 -7.32
N LEU A 41 15.73 1.10 -7.29
CA LEU A 41 16.30 0.30 -6.20
C LEU A 41 17.77 0.66 -5.94
N THR A 42 18.13 0.70 -4.65
CA THR A 42 19.48 0.91 -4.17
C THR A 42 19.86 -0.21 -3.19
N ARG A 43 21.15 -0.39 -2.90
CA ARG A 43 21.57 -1.34 -1.85
C ARG A 43 20.97 -1.04 -0.48
N ASN A 44 20.67 0.23 -0.22
CA ASN A 44 20.04 0.62 1.04
C ASN A 44 18.61 0.09 1.15
N ASP A 45 17.97 -0.32 0.06
CA ASP A 45 16.63 -0.89 0.04
C ASP A 45 16.56 -2.36 0.46
N GLU A 46 17.72 -3.02 0.62
CA GLU A 46 17.81 -4.40 1.11
C GLU A 46 17.19 -4.52 2.52
N GLY A 47 16.45 -5.61 2.72
CA GLY A 47 15.79 -5.94 3.98
C GLY A 47 14.47 -6.67 3.77
N ASP A 48 13.82 -6.99 4.89
CA ASP A 48 12.53 -7.67 4.90
C ASP A 48 11.39 -6.69 4.66
N PHE A 49 10.48 -7.08 3.76
CA PHE A 49 9.27 -6.33 3.46
C PHE A 49 8.06 -7.12 3.95
N SER A 50 7.31 -6.52 4.88
CA SER A 50 6.06 -7.08 5.39
C SER A 50 4.86 -6.32 4.81
N TYR A 51 3.83 -7.07 4.45
CA TYR A 51 2.53 -6.52 4.04
C TYR A 51 1.45 -6.95 5.03
N PHE A 52 0.55 -6.04 5.37
CA PHE A 52 -0.52 -6.28 6.33
C PHE A 52 -1.86 -5.91 5.68
N ILE A 53 -2.81 -6.84 5.72
CA ILE A 53 -4.21 -6.59 5.37
C ILE A 53 -4.98 -6.53 6.68
N THR A 54 -5.53 -5.37 7.00
CA THR A 54 -6.48 -5.21 8.09
C THR A 54 -7.87 -4.99 7.52
N HIS A 55 -8.80 -5.89 7.82
CA HIS A 55 -10.21 -5.60 7.60
C HIS A 55 -10.64 -4.57 8.63
N SER A 56 -11.03 -3.37 8.18
CA SER A 56 -11.82 -2.49 9.03
C SER A 56 -13.13 -3.23 9.32
N SER A 57 -13.41 -3.55 10.57
CA SER A 57 -14.74 -4.01 10.95
C SER A 57 -15.73 -2.92 10.56
N TYR A 58 -16.43 -3.10 9.43
CA TYR A 58 -17.62 -2.33 9.14
C TYR A 58 -18.66 -2.74 10.18
N SER A 59 -18.78 -1.95 11.24
CA SER A 59 -19.98 -1.95 12.06
C SER A 59 -21.09 -1.37 11.17
N LYS A 60 -21.81 -2.24 10.44
CA LYS A 60 -23.14 -1.87 9.97
C LYS A 60 -23.97 -1.60 11.22
N HIS A 61 -24.15 -0.33 11.57
CA HIS A 61 -25.26 0.06 12.42
C HIS A 61 -26.52 -0.08 11.56
N GLU A 62 -27.09 -1.29 11.55
CA GLU A 62 -28.50 -1.47 11.17
C GLU A 62 -29.35 -0.81 12.26
N THR A 63 -30.16 0.16 11.87
CA THR A 63 -31.25 0.74 12.68
C THR A 63 -32.54 0.06 12.29
#